data_AF-A0A4D7APF7-F1
#
_entry.id   AF-A0A4D7APF7-F1
#
_cell.length_a   1.000
_cell.length_b   1.000
_cell.length_c   1.000
_cell.angle_alpha   90.00
_cell.angle_beta   90.00
_cell.angle_gamma   90.00
#
_symmetry.space_group_name_H-M   'P 1'
#
loop_
_entity.id
_entity.type
_entity.pdbx_description
1 polymer ?
#
loop_
_entity_poly.entity_id
_entity_poly.type
_entity_poly.pdbx_seq_one_letter_code
_entity_poly.pdbx_strand_id
1 'polypeptide(L)'
;MFTLPASVHQHVWSKLIVSAVWFIATGVVVFLSVFVAAFNVSFLTDLASVFPKLFQQMTAYYAVNGTVFALELLALMLAACMSFSLQFYAALAAGHSFANHKMALSVAFFFVFQFVVQMAGAIVLVLLDEGPLHQFLLTLDFQLTGVAAVHFTMVALLLLTVLYGAIFYIVTTITLKKRLNLE
;
A
#
# COMPACT_ATOMS: atom_id res chain seq x y z
N MET A 1 -6.63 -23.32 -11.66
CA MET A 1 -7.53 -24.49 -11.73
C MET A 1 -7.89 -24.86 -10.30
N PHE A 2 -9.18 -24.85 -9.96
CA PHE A 2 -9.69 -25.30 -8.67
C PHE A 2 -9.82 -26.82 -8.71
N THR A 3 -8.79 -27.56 -8.32
CA THR A 3 -8.79 -29.03 -8.31
C THR A 3 -9.04 -29.64 -6.93
N LEU A 4 -9.24 -28.82 -5.90
CA LEU A 4 -9.60 -29.21 -4.53
C LEU A 4 -10.69 -28.27 -4.00
N PRO A 5 -11.54 -28.70 -3.03
CA PRO A 5 -12.67 -27.93 -2.51
C PRO A 5 -12.18 -26.83 -1.57
N ALA A 6 -11.36 -25.92 -2.08
CA ALA A 6 -10.91 -24.74 -1.37
C ALA A 6 -11.84 -23.58 -1.73
N SER A 7 -12.35 -22.87 -0.72
CA SER A 7 -13.17 -21.69 -0.94
C SER A 7 -12.39 -20.62 -1.73
N VAL A 8 -13.08 -19.85 -2.57
CA VAL A 8 -12.47 -18.73 -3.34
C VAL A 8 -11.67 -17.80 -2.43
N HIS A 9 -12.15 -17.59 -1.20
CA HIS A 9 -11.49 -16.82 -0.17
C HIS A 9 -10.11 -17.42 0.22
N GLN A 10 -10.02 -18.72 0.50
CA GLN A 10 -8.74 -19.37 0.82
C GLN A 10 -7.73 -19.26 -0.33
N HIS A 11 -8.20 -19.33 -1.59
CA HIS A 11 -7.30 -19.17 -2.73
C HIS A 11 -6.74 -17.74 -2.84
N VAL A 12 -7.58 -16.72 -2.59
CA VAL A 12 -7.14 -15.32 -2.58
C VAL A 12 -6.18 -15.05 -1.43
N TRP A 13 -6.48 -15.54 -0.22
CA TRP A 13 -5.62 -15.39 0.96
C TRP A 13 -4.24 -16.03 0.77
N SER A 14 -4.20 -17.26 0.22
CA SER A 14 -2.93 -17.93 -0.06
C SER A 14 -2.06 -17.14 -1.05
N LYS A 15 -2.66 -16.60 -2.13
CA LYS A 15 -1.94 -15.76 -3.09
C LYS A 15 -1.47 -14.44 -2.49
N LEU A 16 -2.29 -13.82 -1.64
CA LEU A 16 -1.94 -12.58 -0.96
C LEU A 16 -0.72 -12.76 -0.04
N ILE A 17 -0.70 -13.84 0.75
CA ILE A 17 0.43 -14.13 1.66
C ILE A 17 1.69 -14.40 0.86
N VAL A 18 1.62 -15.26 -0.17
CA VAL A 18 2.78 -15.57 -1.02
C VAL A 18 3.30 -14.31 -1.73
N SER A 19 2.40 -13.48 -2.24
CA SER A 19 2.77 -12.20 -2.86
C SER A 19 3.45 -11.27 -1.85
N ALA A 20 2.91 -11.15 -0.64
CA ALA A 20 3.49 -10.30 0.40
C ALA A 20 4.92 -10.73 0.76
N VAL A 21 5.16 -12.03 0.90
CA VAL A 21 6.52 -12.57 1.14
C VAL A 21 7.49 -12.19 0.01
N TRP A 22 7.07 -12.38 -1.24
CA TRP A 22 7.91 -12.02 -2.39
C TRP A 22 8.19 -10.53 -2.47
N PHE A 23 7.20 -9.68 -2.17
CA PHE A 23 7.40 -8.24 -2.15
C PHE A 23 8.35 -7.77 -1.05
N ILE A 24 8.31 -8.39 0.14
CA ILE A 24 9.28 -8.12 1.21
C ILE A 24 10.69 -8.48 0.72
N ALA A 25 10.85 -9.66 0.12
CA ALA A 25 12.13 -10.10 -0.41
C ALA A 25 12.66 -9.14 -1.50
N THR A 26 11.81 -8.73 -2.44
CA THR A 26 12.16 -7.73 -3.46
C THR A 26 12.51 -6.39 -2.83
N GLY A 27 11.77 -5.93 -1.81
CA GLY A 27 12.05 -4.69 -1.09
C GLY A 27 13.44 -4.69 -0.47
N VAL A 28 13.85 -5.79 0.18
CA VAL A 28 15.20 -5.96 0.73
C VAL A 28 16.26 -5.91 -0.37
N VAL A 29 16.04 -6.59 -1.49
CA VAL A 29 16.99 -6.61 -2.63
C VAL A 29 17.12 -5.21 -3.26
N VAL A 30 16.01 -4.49 -3.42
CA VAL A 30 16.02 -3.11 -3.95
C VAL A 30 16.75 -2.18 -2.99
N PHE A 31 16.52 -2.29 -1.69
CA PHE A 31 17.23 -1.51 -0.67
C PHE A 31 18.74 -1.77 -0.75
N LEU A 32 19.17 -3.03 -0.78
CA LEU A 32 20.58 -3.40 -0.97
C LEU A 32 21.15 -2.87 -2.29
N SER A 33 20.36 -2.90 -3.36
CA SER A 33 20.77 -2.39 -4.67
C SER A 33 20.98 -0.88 -4.67
N VAL A 34 20.18 -0.12 -3.92
CA VAL A 34 20.39 1.33 -3.72
C VAL A 34 21.70 1.57 -2.98
N PHE A 35 22.00 0.78 -1.94
CA PHE A 35 23.29 0.87 -1.24
C PHE A 35 24.46 0.61 -2.18
N VAL A 36 24.38 -0.44 -3.00
CA VAL A 36 25.41 -0.77 -4.01
C VAL A 36 25.52 0.30 -5.10
N ALA A 37 24.40 0.89 -5.54
CA ALA A 37 24.40 1.95 -6.56
C ALA A 37 24.93 3.29 -6.02
N ALA A 38 24.68 3.59 -4.74
CA ALA A 38 25.13 4.80 -4.06
C ALA A 38 26.52 4.65 -3.40
N PHE A 39 27.24 3.55 -3.68
CA PHE A 39 28.51 3.19 -3.02
C PHE A 39 29.66 4.12 -3.45
N ASN A 40 29.67 5.33 -2.90
CA ASN A 40 30.80 6.27 -2.92
C ASN A 40 31.35 6.39 -1.49
N VAL A 41 32.67 6.52 -1.36
CA VAL A 41 33.34 6.71 -0.05
C VAL A 41 32.75 7.91 0.70
N SER A 42 32.39 8.99 -0.01
CA SER A 42 31.71 10.15 0.57
C SER A 42 30.36 9.80 1.18
N PHE A 43 29.51 9.02 0.48
CA PHE A 43 28.18 8.64 0.96
C PHE A 43 28.26 7.80 2.24
N LEU A 44 29.21 6.85 2.33
CA LEU A 44 29.40 6.06 3.55
C LEU A 44 29.90 6.91 4.72
N THR A 45 30.76 7.89 4.46
CA THR A 45 31.30 8.77 5.50
C THR A 45 30.23 9.75 6.00
N ASP A 46 29.43 10.29 5.09
CA ASP A 46 28.28 11.15 5.42
C ASP A 46 27.22 10.37 6.19
N LEU A 47 26.86 9.17 5.73
CA LEU A 47 25.92 8.29 6.42
C LEU A 47 26.42 7.88 7.81
N ALA A 48 27.70 7.52 7.93
CA ALA A 48 28.33 7.20 9.21
C ALA A 48 28.36 8.38 10.18
N SER A 49 28.35 9.62 9.69
CA SER A 49 28.27 10.83 10.51
C SER A 49 26.83 11.17 10.98
N VAL A 50 25.82 10.69 10.25
CA VAL A 50 24.40 10.91 10.55
C VAL A 50 23.91 9.96 11.65
N PHE A 51 24.35 8.69 11.65
CA PHE A 51 24.00 7.71 12.69
C PHE A 51 24.25 8.20 14.13
N PRO A 52 25.46 8.65 14.52
CA PRO A 52 25.72 9.11 15.88
C PRO A 52 24.94 10.37 16.25
N LYS A 53 24.64 11.26 15.28
CA LYS A 53 23.80 12.44 15.50
C LYS A 53 22.34 12.06 15.77
N LEU A 54 21.80 11.08 15.02
CA LEU A 54 20.46 10.54 15.25
C LEU A 54 20.36 9.85 16.62
N PHE A 55 21.38 9.08 17.02
CA PHE A 55 21.42 8.42 18.33
C PHE A 55 21.59 9.41 19.50
N GLN A 56 22.36 10.49 19.35
CA GLN A 56 22.48 11.53 20.39
C GLN A 56 21.21 12.36 20.55
N GLN A 57 20.42 12.53 19.49
CA GLN A 57 19.13 13.23 19.54
C GLN A 57 17.95 12.34 19.98
N MET A 58 18.14 11.01 20.02
CA MET A 58 17.17 10.06 20.54
C MET A 58 17.12 10.09 22.07
N THR A 59 16.23 10.91 22.63
CA THR A 59 15.77 10.73 24.02
C THR A 59 14.77 9.57 24.10
N ALA A 60 14.59 8.96 25.29
CA ALA A 60 13.73 7.78 25.48
C ALA A 60 12.29 7.99 24.97
N TYR A 61 11.77 9.22 25.02
CA TYR A 61 10.46 9.59 24.48
C TYR A 61 10.41 9.52 22.94
N TYR A 62 11.47 9.95 22.25
CA TYR A 62 11.56 9.82 20.78
C TYR A 62 11.95 8.41 20.33
N ALA A 63 12.65 7.63 21.16
CA ALA A 63 12.97 6.24 20.86
C ALA A 63 11.72 5.35 20.82
N VAL A 64 10.79 5.54 21.77
CA VAL A 64 9.51 4.81 21.81
C VAL A 64 8.60 5.26 20.67
N ASN A 65 8.45 6.57 20.43
CA ASN A 65 7.67 7.06 19.29
C ASN A 65 8.28 6.63 17.95
N GLY A 66 9.61 6.60 17.84
CA GLY A 66 10.33 6.11 16.65
C GLY A 66 10.11 4.62 16.38
N THR A 67 10.04 3.79 17.42
CA THR A 67 9.71 2.36 17.27
C THR A 67 8.26 2.16 16.86
N VAL A 68 7.31 2.91 17.45
CA VAL A 68 5.90 2.90 17.04
C VAL A 68 5.76 3.35 15.60
N PHE A 69 6.43 4.43 15.20
CA PHE A 69 6.44 4.93 13.83
C PHE A 69 6.99 3.89 12.85
N ALA A 70 8.08 3.20 13.20
CA ALA A 70 8.65 2.14 12.37
C ALA A 70 7.67 0.96 12.19
N LEU A 71 6.93 0.59 13.25
CA LEU A 71 5.91 -0.44 13.18
C LEU A 71 4.71 -0.01 12.33
N GLU A 72 4.23 1.22 12.47
CA GLU A 72 3.16 1.78 11.63
C GLU A 72 3.58 1.83 10.15
N LEU A 73 4.82 2.24 9.87
CA LEU A 73 5.39 2.27 8.53
C LEU A 73 5.50 0.86 7.94
N LEU A 74 5.95 -0.11 8.72
CA LEU A 74 6.00 -1.51 8.30
C LEU A 74 4.61 -2.05 8.00
N ALA A 75 3.63 -1.79 8.87
CA ALA A 75 2.25 -2.20 8.67
C ALA A 75 1.64 -1.55 7.40
N LEU A 76 1.91 -0.26 7.19
CA LEU A 76 1.55 0.46 5.97
C LEU A 76 2.15 -0.18 4.72
N MET A 77 3.45 -0.48 4.73
CA MET A 77 4.14 -1.12 3.61
C MET A 77 3.51 -2.48 3.28
N LEU A 78 3.23 -3.30 4.29
CA LEU A 78 2.55 -4.59 4.11
C LEU A 78 1.13 -4.42 3.54
N ALA A 79 0.35 -3.49 4.10
CA ALA A 79 -1.00 -3.21 3.63
C ALA A 79 -1.01 -2.69 2.18
N ALA A 80 -0.08 -1.80 1.84
CA ALA A 80 0.07 -1.25 0.49
C ALA A 80 0.44 -2.34 -0.51
N CYS A 81 1.36 -3.22 -0.14
CA CYS A 81 1.76 -4.37 -0.94
C CYS A 81 0.58 -5.33 -1.21
N MET A 82 -0.14 -5.72 -0.17
CA MET A 82 -1.32 -6.60 -0.31
C MET A 82 -2.40 -5.93 -1.17
N SER A 83 -2.63 -4.63 -0.99
CA SER A 83 -3.66 -3.92 -1.74
C SER A 83 -3.28 -3.69 -3.21
N PHE A 84 -2.00 -3.46 -3.50
CA PHE A 84 -1.50 -3.35 -4.86
C PHE A 84 -1.59 -4.68 -5.62
N SER A 85 -1.22 -5.80 -4.97
CA SER A 85 -1.40 -7.13 -5.57
C SER A 85 -2.88 -7.47 -5.84
N LEU A 86 -3.80 -7.04 -4.96
CA LEU A 86 -5.25 -7.16 -5.18
C LEU A 86 -5.73 -6.39 -6.41
N GLN A 87 -5.23 -5.18 -6.65
CA GLN A 87 -5.57 -4.43 -7.86
C GLN A 87 -5.14 -5.18 -9.13
N PHE A 88 -3.95 -5.79 -9.12
CA PHE A 88 -3.48 -6.62 -10.22
C PHE A 88 -4.38 -7.86 -10.43
N TYR A 89 -4.77 -8.53 -9.35
CA TYR A 89 -5.71 -9.66 -9.44
C TYR A 89 -7.11 -9.25 -9.89
N ALA A 90 -7.61 -8.10 -9.47
CA ALA A 90 -8.88 -7.55 -9.94
C ALA A 90 -8.84 -7.30 -11.45
N ALA A 91 -7.75 -6.71 -11.94
CA ALA A 91 -7.55 -6.42 -13.36
C ALA A 91 -7.50 -7.72 -14.19
N LEU A 92 -6.76 -8.73 -13.71
CA LEU A 92 -6.73 -10.05 -14.33
C LEU A 92 -8.10 -10.73 -14.33
N ALA A 93 -8.82 -10.69 -13.22
CA ALA A 93 -10.16 -11.28 -13.12
C ALA A 93 -11.13 -10.59 -14.09
N ALA A 94 -11.09 -9.26 -14.19
CA ALA A 94 -11.89 -8.48 -15.12
C ALA A 94 -11.50 -8.72 -16.59
N GLY A 95 -10.21 -8.77 -16.92
CA GLY A 95 -9.77 -9.04 -18.30
C GLY A 95 -10.11 -10.46 -18.76
N HIS A 96 -9.95 -11.45 -17.88
CA HIS A 96 -10.32 -12.83 -18.17
C HIS A 96 -11.83 -13.09 -18.17
N SER A 97 -12.67 -12.13 -17.76
CA SER A 97 -14.14 -12.30 -17.84
C SER A 97 -14.65 -12.27 -19.29
N PHE A 98 -13.88 -11.71 -20.23
CA PHE A 98 -14.24 -11.64 -21.65
C PHE A 98 -13.77 -12.89 -22.42
N ALA A 99 -14.48 -13.21 -23.50
CA ALA A 99 -14.21 -14.40 -24.33
C ALA A 99 -12.91 -14.27 -25.15
N ASN A 100 -12.64 -13.07 -25.69
CA ASN A 100 -11.50 -12.79 -26.56
C ASN A 100 -10.48 -11.83 -25.90
N HIS A 101 -9.21 -11.93 -26.30
CA HIS A 101 -8.10 -11.05 -25.89
C HIS A 101 -7.89 -10.87 -24.37
N LYS A 102 -8.08 -11.94 -23.59
CA LYS A 102 -8.06 -11.96 -22.11
C LYS A 102 -6.87 -11.22 -21.47
N MET A 103 -5.67 -11.42 -22.00
CA MET A 103 -4.46 -10.76 -21.49
C MET A 103 -4.41 -9.26 -21.81
N ALA A 104 -4.75 -8.87 -23.05
CA ALA A 104 -4.78 -7.46 -23.45
C ALA A 104 -5.84 -6.68 -22.66
N LEU A 105 -7.01 -7.29 -22.45
CA LEU A 105 -8.07 -6.69 -21.63
C LEU A 105 -7.65 -6.58 -20.17
N SER A 106 -6.90 -7.55 -19.62
CA SER A 106 -6.40 -7.46 -18.24
C SER A 106 -5.46 -6.27 -18.05
N VAL A 107 -4.58 -6.03 -19.02
CA VAL A 107 -3.70 -4.86 -19.03
C VAL A 107 -4.52 -3.57 -19.14
N ALA A 108 -5.51 -3.53 -20.04
CA ALA A 108 -6.40 -2.37 -20.19
C ALA A 108 -7.16 -2.06 -18.88
N PHE A 109 -7.73 -3.07 -18.22
CA PHE A 109 -8.40 -2.90 -16.93
C PHE A 109 -7.46 -2.42 -15.84
N PHE A 110 -6.20 -2.88 -15.83
CA PHE A 110 -5.21 -2.37 -14.88
C PHE A 110 -4.99 -0.87 -15.05
N PHE A 111 -4.84 -0.39 -16.29
CA PHE A 111 -4.71 1.05 -16.56
C PHE A 111 -5.98 1.83 -16.20
N VAL A 112 -7.16 1.29 -16.48
CA VAL A 112 -8.43 1.93 -16.09
C VAL A 112 -8.53 2.05 -14.57
N PHE A 113 -8.22 0.99 -13.83
CA PHE A 113 -8.20 1.04 -12.38
C PHE A 113 -7.16 2.03 -11.86
N GLN A 114 -5.94 2.02 -12.40
CA GLN A 114 -4.91 3.00 -12.05
C GLN A 114 -5.39 4.43 -12.29
N PHE A 115 -6.00 4.70 -13.46
CA PHE A 115 -6.51 6.02 -13.79
C PHE A 115 -7.58 6.49 -12.79
N VAL A 116 -8.57 5.63 -12.47
CA VAL A 116 -9.63 5.97 -11.50
C VAL A 116 -9.06 6.25 -10.12
N VAL A 117 -8.11 5.44 -9.66
CA VAL A 117 -7.48 5.60 -8.34
C VAL A 117 -6.66 6.88 -8.28
N GLN A 118 -5.89 7.18 -9.33
CA GLN A 118 -5.11 8.41 -9.42
C GLN A 118 -5.99 9.66 -9.47
N MET A 119 -7.11 9.61 -10.20
CA MET A 119 -8.10 10.71 -10.22
C MET A 119 -8.76 10.89 -8.86
N ALA A 120 -9.17 9.81 -8.19
CA ALA A 120 -9.72 9.87 -6.84
C ALA A 120 -8.71 10.46 -5.84
N GLY A 121 -7.45 10.02 -5.91
CA GLY A 121 -6.36 10.56 -5.08
C GLY A 121 -6.11 12.05 -5.32
N ALA A 122 -6.11 12.48 -6.59
CA ALA A 122 -5.95 13.89 -6.94
C ALA A 122 -7.11 14.74 -6.41
N ILE A 123 -8.36 14.26 -6.53
CA ILE A 123 -9.54 14.95 -5.99
C ILE A 123 -9.43 15.10 -4.47
N VAL A 124 -9.05 14.03 -3.75
CA VAL A 124 -8.85 14.07 -2.29
C VAL A 124 -7.80 15.11 -1.91
N LEU A 125 -6.68 15.17 -2.64
CA LEU A 125 -5.61 16.12 -2.39
C LEU A 125 -6.06 17.57 -2.59
N VAL A 126 -6.82 17.85 -3.66
CA VAL A 126 -7.42 19.18 -3.90
C VAL A 126 -8.42 19.56 -2.81
N LEU A 127 -9.20 18.60 -2.29
CA LEU A 127 -10.15 18.86 -1.21
C LEU A 127 -9.48 19.14 0.14
N LEU A 128 -8.26 18.62 0.36
CA LEU A 128 -7.47 18.79 1.58
C LEU A 128 -6.66 20.10 1.62
N ASP A 129 -6.37 20.69 0.45
CA ASP A 129 -5.57 21.91 0.32
C ASP A 129 -6.40 23.15 0.74
N GLU A 130 -7.37 23.56 -0.08
CA GLU A 130 -8.24 24.74 0.18
C GLU A 130 -9.74 24.38 0.08
N GLY A 131 -10.04 23.08 0.08
CA GLY A 131 -11.40 22.60 -0.12
C GLY A 131 -12.29 22.64 1.13
N PRO A 132 -13.58 22.25 0.97
CA PRO A 132 -14.51 22.15 2.09
C PRO A 132 -14.05 21.20 3.20
N LEU A 133 -13.27 20.16 2.86
CA LEU A 133 -12.69 19.24 3.83
C LEU A 133 -11.62 19.94 4.68
N HIS A 134 -10.77 20.78 4.08
CA HIS A 134 -9.81 21.60 4.80
C HIS A 134 -10.53 22.48 5.85
N GLN A 135 -11.57 23.20 5.43
CA GLN A 135 -12.36 24.06 6.33
C GLN A 135 -13.04 23.26 7.44
N PHE A 136 -13.58 22.08 7.13
CA PHE A 136 -14.16 21.18 8.14
C PHE A 136 -13.11 20.69 9.15
N LEU A 137 -11.91 20.32 8.70
CA LEU A 137 -10.82 19.90 9.59
C LEU A 137 -10.36 21.03 10.51
N LEU A 138 -10.36 22.29 10.04
CA LEU A 138 -10.06 23.46 10.86
C LEU A 138 -11.13 23.70 11.95
N THR A 139 -12.40 23.38 11.69
CA THR A 139 -13.46 23.51 12.71
C THR A 139 -13.36 22.48 13.84
N LEU A 140 -12.59 21.41 13.68
CA LEU A 140 -12.46 20.34 14.67
C LEU A 140 -11.38 20.62 15.75
N ASP A 141 -10.73 21.79 15.73
CA ASP A 141 -9.71 22.26 16.72
C ASP A 141 -8.72 21.16 17.16
N PHE A 142 -8.07 20.52 16.19
CA PHE A 142 -7.05 19.51 16.47
C PHE A 142 -5.75 20.15 17.00
N GLN A 143 -5.65 20.36 18.31
CA GLN A 143 -4.39 20.69 18.97
C GLN A 143 -3.50 19.44 19.12
N LEU A 144 -3.09 18.87 17.99
CA LEU A 144 -2.17 17.73 17.97
C LEU A 144 -0.73 18.23 18.09
N THR A 145 0.03 17.67 19.02
CA THR A 145 1.49 17.83 19.01
C THR A 145 2.05 17.30 17.69
N GLY A 146 3.17 17.84 17.20
CA GLY A 146 3.74 17.44 15.91
C GLY A 146 3.96 15.92 15.76
N VAL A 147 4.31 15.23 16.85
CA VAL A 147 4.46 13.77 16.88
C VAL A 147 3.12 13.06 16.79
N ALA A 148 2.11 13.52 17.53
CA ALA A 148 0.75 12.96 17.47
C ALA A 148 0.11 13.15 16.09
N ALA A 149 0.39 14.28 15.42
CA ALA A 149 -0.06 14.53 14.05
C ALA A 149 0.53 13.52 13.04
N VAL A 150 1.80 13.16 13.20
CA VAL A 150 2.45 12.13 12.36
C VAL A 150 1.80 10.78 12.55
N HIS A 151 1.64 10.31 13.79
CA HIS A 151 0.99 9.03 14.07
C HIS A 151 -0.47 9.00 13.58
N PHE A 152 -1.21 10.09 13.82
CA PHE A 152 -2.59 10.22 13.31
C PHE A 152 -2.64 10.09 11.78
N THR A 153 -1.73 10.78 11.08
CA THR A 153 -1.64 10.71 9.62
C THR A 153 -1.27 9.32 9.15
N MET A 154 -0.33 8.64 9.82
CA MET A 154 0.09 7.27 9.51
C MET A 154 -1.07 6.28 9.64
N VAL A 155 -1.83 6.36 10.74
CA VAL A 155 -3.02 5.53 10.95
C VAL A 155 -4.10 5.84 9.92
N ALA A 156 -4.32 7.13 9.59
CA ALA A 156 -5.27 7.52 8.55
C ALA A 156 -4.89 6.95 7.17
N LEU A 157 -3.61 7.02 6.80
CA LEU A 157 -3.08 6.39 5.58
C LEU A 157 -3.26 4.87 5.60
N LEU A 158 -3.11 4.24 6.77
CA LEU A 158 -3.25 2.79 6.92
C LEU A 158 -4.69 2.38 6.70
N LEU A 159 -5.64 3.08 7.32
CA LEU A 159 -7.06 2.86 7.12
C LEU A 159 -7.46 3.07 5.66
N LEU A 160 -6.96 4.13 5.01
CA LEU A 160 -7.22 4.40 3.59
C LEU A 160 -6.68 3.27 2.71
N THR A 161 -5.47 2.78 3.00
CA THR A 161 -4.83 1.68 2.26
C THR A 161 -5.61 0.37 2.44
N VAL A 162 -6.07 0.08 3.66
CA VAL A 162 -6.89 -1.11 3.94
C VAL A 162 -8.24 -1.01 3.24
N LEU A 163 -8.89 0.16 3.25
CA LEU A 163 -10.14 0.40 2.53
C LEU A 163 -9.96 0.20 1.02
N TYR A 164 -8.87 0.74 0.47
CA TYR A 164 -8.47 0.54 -0.91
C TYR A 164 -8.33 -0.96 -1.26
N GLY A 165 -7.59 -1.72 -0.44
CA GLY A 165 -7.47 -3.17 -0.59
C GLY A 165 -8.82 -3.89 -0.49
N ALA A 166 -9.69 -3.49 0.43
CA ALA A 166 -11.02 -4.07 0.60
C ALA A 166 -11.91 -3.88 -0.64
N ILE A 167 -11.88 -2.70 -1.27
CA ILE A 167 -12.61 -2.43 -2.52
C ILE A 167 -12.16 -3.41 -3.61
N PHE A 168 -10.85 -3.54 -3.84
CA PHE A 168 -10.33 -4.46 -4.86
C PHE A 168 -10.54 -5.93 -4.51
N TYR A 169 -10.56 -6.29 -3.22
CA TYR A 169 -10.93 -7.62 -2.76
C TYR A 169 -12.37 -7.97 -3.12
N ILE A 170 -13.31 -7.04 -2.90
CA ILE A 170 -14.72 -7.21 -3.26
C ILE A 170 -14.85 -7.34 -4.78
N VAL A 171 -14.23 -6.46 -5.56
CA VAL A 171 -14.24 -6.50 -7.04
C VAL A 171 -13.72 -7.84 -7.55
N THR A 172 -12.59 -8.31 -7.02
CA THR A 172 -11.98 -9.60 -7.39
C THR A 172 -12.92 -10.76 -7.05
N THR A 173 -13.48 -10.76 -5.84
CA THR A 173 -14.35 -11.85 -5.37
C THR A 173 -15.65 -11.95 -6.17
N ILE A 174 -16.30 -10.82 -6.47
CA ILE A 174 -17.53 -10.80 -7.27
C ILE A 174 -17.28 -11.32 -8.68
N THR A 175 -16.16 -10.88 -9.30
CA THR A 175 -15.80 -11.29 -10.66
C THR A 175 -15.51 -12.79 -10.74
N LEU A 176 -14.84 -13.36 -9.73
CA LEU A 176 -14.59 -14.80 -9.65
C LEU A 176 -15.86 -15.60 -9.37
N LYS A 177 -16.75 -15.15 -8.47
CA LYS A 177 -18.02 -15.83 -8.15
C LYS A 177 -18.96 -15.92 -9.36
N LYS A 178 -19.02 -14.88 -10.20
CA LYS A 178 -19.86 -14.91 -11.42
C LYS A 178 -19.47 -16.02 -12.40
N ARG A 179 -18.19 -16.43 -12.46
CA ARG A 179 -17.74 -17.55 -13.30
C ARG A 179 -18.08 -18.92 -12.72
N LEU A 180 -18.14 -19.05 -11.39
CA LEU A 180 -18.52 -20.31 -10.72
C LEU A 180 -20.00 -20.71 -10.97
N ASN A 181 -20.84 -19.73 -11.31
CA ASN A 181 -22.28 -19.92 -11.58
C ASN A 181 -22.63 -20.03 -13.08
N LEU A 182 -21.63 -19.97 -13.98
CA LEU A 182 -21.83 -20.00 -15.44
C LEU A 182 -21.15 -21.22 -16.12
N GLU A 183 -20.58 -22.13 -15.33
CA GLU A 183 -20.24 -23.50 -15.71
C GLU A 183 -21.30 -24.45 -15.18
#